data_AF-A0A934ZLX7-F1
#
_entry.id   AF-A0A934ZLX7-F1
#
_cell.length_a   1.000
_cell.length_b   1.000
_cell.length_c   1.000
_cell.angle_alpha   90.00
_cell.angle_beta   90.00
_cell.angle_gamma   90.00
#
_symmetry.space_group_name_H-M   'P 1'
#
loop_
_entity.id
_entity.type
_entity.pdbx_description
1 polymer ?
#
loop_
_entity_poly.entity_id
_entity_poly.type
_entity_poly.pdbx_seq_one_letter_code
_entity_poly.pdbx_strand_id
1 'polypeptide(L)'
;MADVQIYLTSYCPYCTRAKALLQRKGVAFKEIDVEGDHAKRAWLRSETGQSTVPQIFIDGRSVGGCDELHALDRDGQLDRLLGRSSPLP
;
A
#
# COMPACT_ATOMS: atom_id res chain seq x y z
N MET A 1 8.65 -3.18 -13.29
CA MET A 1 7.48 -3.65 -12.54
C MET A 1 7.65 -3.08 -11.15
N ALA A 2 6.70 -2.26 -10.66
CA ALA A 2 6.86 -1.57 -9.39
C ALA A 2 6.87 -2.57 -8.22
N ASP A 3 7.76 -2.37 -7.24
CA ASP A 3 7.80 -3.15 -6.01
C ASP A 3 6.74 -2.63 -5.04
N VAL A 4 5.66 -3.39 -4.86
CA VAL A 4 4.55 -2.99 -3.98
C VAL A 4 4.59 -3.82 -2.70
N GLN A 5 4.61 -3.16 -1.56
CA GLN A 5 4.59 -3.78 -0.25
C GLN A 5 3.42 -3.25 0.57
N ILE A 6 2.67 -4.14 1.21
CA ILE A 6 1.59 -3.78 2.13
C ILE A 6 1.89 -4.34 3.52
N TYR A 7 2.07 -3.44 4.46
CA TYR A 7 2.21 -3.75 5.88
C TYR A 7 0.83 -3.83 6.50
N LEU A 8 0.48 -4.99 7.05
CA LEU A 8 -0.87 -5.32 7.51
C LEU A 8 -0.86 -6.13 8.80
N THR A 9 -2.04 -6.38 9.34
CA THR A 9 -2.28 -7.32 10.44
C THR A 9 -3.33 -8.35 10.02
N SER A 10 -3.38 -9.48 10.72
CA SER A 10 -4.25 -10.62 10.44
C SER A 10 -5.73 -10.25 10.33
N TYR A 11 -6.21 -9.33 11.18
CA TYR A 11 -7.61 -8.92 11.23
C TYR A 11 -7.77 -7.41 11.01
N CYS A 12 -7.85 -6.97 9.75
CA CYS A 12 -8.11 -5.57 9.42
C CYS A 12 -8.93 -5.42 8.13
N PRO A 13 -10.16 -4.86 8.20
CA PRO A 13 -11.01 -4.68 7.02
C PRO A 13 -10.41 -3.70 6.00
N TYR A 14 -9.64 -2.70 6.46
CA TYR A 14 -8.94 -1.76 5.58
C TYR A 14 -7.81 -2.41 4.79
N CYS A 15 -7.12 -3.39 5.38
CA CYS A 15 -6.09 -4.16 4.66
C CYS A 15 -6.71 -4.94 3.50
N THR A 16 -7.86 -5.59 3.73
CA THR A 16 -8.59 -6.30 2.67
C THR A 16 -8.99 -5.37 1.53
N ARG A 17 -9.45 -4.14 1.84
CA ARG A 17 -9.80 -3.13 0.82
C ARG A 17 -8.60 -2.69 -0.01
N ALA A 18 -7.48 -2.37 0.63
CA ALA A 18 -6.24 -2.00 -0.06
C ALA A 18 -5.73 -3.14 -0.97
N LYS A 19 -5.76 -4.39 -0.49
CA LYS A 19 -5.41 -5.57 -1.28
C LYS A 19 -6.32 -5.73 -2.50
N ALA A 20 -7.63 -5.62 -2.30
CA ALA A 20 -8.60 -5.74 -3.39
C ALA A 20 -8.35 -4.69 -4.49
N LEU A 21 -7.96 -3.46 -4.13
CA LEU A 21 -7.61 -2.42 -5.10
C LEU A 21 -6.37 -2.80 -5.92
N LEU A 22 -5.28 -3.22 -5.26
CA LEU A 22 -4.05 -3.66 -5.95
C LEU A 22 -4.28 -4.90 -6.83
N GLN A 23 -5.12 -5.84 -6.37
CA GLN A 23 -5.55 -7.00 -7.15
C GLN A 23 -6.40 -6.61 -8.36
N ARG A 24 -7.33 -5.65 -8.23
CA ARG A 24 -8.11 -5.11 -9.35
C ARG A 24 -7.23 -4.42 -10.38
N LYS A 25 -6.17 -3.75 -9.92
CA LYS A 25 -5.13 -3.24 -10.81
C LYS A 25 -4.34 -4.35 -11.46
N GLY A 26 -4.31 -5.57 -10.92
CA GLY A 26 -3.53 -6.67 -11.45
C GLY A 26 -2.04 -6.44 -11.27
N VAL A 27 -1.64 -5.94 -10.10
CA VAL A 27 -0.24 -5.79 -9.71
C VAL A 27 0.09 -6.80 -8.61
N ALA A 28 1.28 -7.41 -8.69
CA ALA A 28 1.79 -8.25 -7.63
C ALA A 28 2.27 -7.36 -6.47
N PHE A 29 1.94 -7.76 -5.24
CA PHE A 29 2.36 -7.07 -4.04
C PHE A 29 2.77 -8.08 -2.96
N LYS A 30 3.64 -7.64 -2.06
CA LYS A 30 4.10 -8.42 -0.92
C LYS A 30 3.32 -8.03 0.33
N GLU A 31 2.69 -9.01 0.96
CA GLU A 31 2.06 -8.85 2.26
C GLU A 31 3.11 -9.03 3.37
N ILE A 32 3.21 -8.03 4.25
CA ILE A 32 4.13 -8.05 5.39
C ILE A 32 3.29 -7.92 6.65
N ASP A 33 3.17 -9.03 7.38
CA ASP A 33 2.50 -9.02 8.68
C ASP A 33 3.38 -8.29 9.71
N VAL A 34 2.76 -7.36 10.44
CA VAL A 34 3.37 -6.60 11.53
C VAL A 34 2.65 -6.83 12.86
N GLU A 35 1.77 -7.82 12.93
CA GLU A 35 1.14 -8.27 14.17
C GLU A 35 2.21 -8.80 15.14
N GLY A 36 2.28 -8.21 16.33
CA GLY A 36 3.31 -8.55 17.34
C GLY A 36 4.74 -8.07 17.03
N ASP A 37 5.02 -7.54 15.84
CA ASP A 37 6.36 -7.04 15.47
C ASP A 37 6.54 -5.56 15.86
N HIS A 38 6.84 -5.33 17.14
CA HIS A 38 7.03 -3.98 17.69
C HIS A 38 8.13 -3.19 16.99
N ALA A 39 9.24 -3.85 16.62
CA ALA A 39 10.37 -3.20 15.96
C ALA A 39 9.97 -2.68 14.57
N LYS A 40 9.28 -3.50 13.78
CA LYS A 40 8.80 -3.12 12.45
C LYS A 40 7.72 -2.04 12.52
N ARG A 41 6.82 -2.09 13.51
CA ARG A 41 5.83 -1.03 13.75
C ARG A 41 6.49 0.30 14.12
N ALA A 42 7.55 0.27 14.94
CA ALA A 42 8.32 1.46 15.27
C ALA A 42 9.04 2.04 14.05
N TRP A 43 9.64 1.17 13.22
CA TRP A 43 10.25 1.57 11.95
C TRP A 43 9.23 2.22 11.02
N LEU A 44 8.06 1.58 10.81
CA LEU A 44 6.98 2.14 10.00
C LEU A 44 6.57 3.54 10.49
N ARG A 45 6.39 3.70 11.80
CA ARG A 45 6.06 5.00 12.39
C ARG A 45 7.16 6.04 12.16
N SER A 46 8.43 5.65 12.19
CA SER A 46 9.54 6.56 11.89
C SER A 46 9.57 6.95 10.41
N GLU A 47 9.27 6.01 9.51
CA GLU A 47 9.35 6.21 8.07
C GLU A 47 8.16 7.02 7.53
N THR A 48 6.95 6.76 8.05
CA THR A 48 5.70 7.31 7.49
C THR A 48 5.01 8.32 8.41
N GLY A 49 5.40 8.38 9.69
CA GLY A 49 4.68 9.09 10.73
C GLY A 49 3.37 8.39 11.16
N GLN A 50 2.96 7.31 10.50
CA GLN A 50 1.70 6.62 10.75
C GLN A 50 1.89 5.44 11.71
N SER A 51 0.91 5.25 12.62
CA SER A 51 0.90 4.13 13.58
C SER A 51 -0.14 3.06 13.25
N THR A 52 -0.98 3.33 12.24
CA THR A 52 -2.09 2.49 11.80
C THR A 52 -1.68 1.62 10.62
N VAL A 53 -2.41 0.53 10.42
CA VAL A 53 -2.34 -0.32 9.23
C VAL A 53 -3.65 -0.19 8.43
N PRO A 54 -3.65 -0.41 7.10
CA PRO A 54 -2.49 -0.77 6.28
C PRO A 54 -1.53 0.40 6.07
N GLN A 55 -0.24 0.10 5.84
CA GLN A 55 0.71 1.05 5.26
C GLN A 55 1.26 0.47 3.97
N ILE A 56 1.14 1.22 2.88
CA ILE A 56 1.53 0.78 1.55
C ILE A 56 2.80 1.52 1.13
N PHE A 57 3.72 0.77 0.52
CA PHE A 57 4.94 1.26 -0.09
C PHE A 57 4.98 0.84 -1.56
N ILE A 58 5.42 1.75 -2.42
CA ILE A 58 5.64 1.50 -3.85
C ILE A 58 7.06 1.96 -4.17
N ASP A 59 7.89 1.05 -4.69
CA ASP A 59 9.32 1.29 -4.98
C ASP A 59 10.08 1.89 -3.79
N GLY A 60 9.78 1.39 -2.58
CA GLY A 60 10.39 1.86 -1.33
C GLY A 60 9.85 3.20 -0.81
N ARG A 61 8.92 3.85 -1.52
CA ARG A 61 8.28 5.11 -1.07
C ARG A 61 6.96 4.83 -0.39
N SER A 62 6.74 5.42 0.79
CA SER A 62 5.43 5.37 1.44
C SER A 62 4.39 6.16 0.64
N VAL A 63 3.28 5.49 0.31
CA VAL A 63 2.10 6.11 -0.31
C VAL A 63 0.97 6.36 0.69
N GLY A 64 1.12 5.89 1.94
CA GLY A 64 0.14 6.06 3.01
C GLY A 64 -0.69 4.81 3.25
N GLY A 65 -1.91 5.00 3.75
CA GLY A 65 -2.83 3.94 4.11
C GLY A 65 -3.85 3.62 3.03
N CYS A 66 -4.94 2.97 3.44
CA CYS A 66 -6.00 2.56 2.52
C CYS A 66 -6.65 3.76 1.82
N ASP A 67 -6.89 4.85 2.54
CA ASP A 67 -7.59 6.02 2.00
C ASP A 67 -6.71 6.79 1.01
N GLU A 68 -5.43 7.00 1.34
CA GLU A 68 -4.47 7.62 0.42
C GLU A 68 -4.29 6.78 -0.85
N LEU A 69 -4.23 5.46 -0.73
CA LEU A 69 -4.14 4.57 -1.89
C LEU A 69 -5.37 4.72 -2.82
N HIS A 70 -6.58 4.79 -2.26
CA HIS A 70 -7.79 5.01 -3.04
C HIS A 70 -7.88 6.43 -3.60
N ALA A 71 -7.34 7.44 -2.91
CA ALA A 71 -7.24 8.80 -3.43
C ALA A 71 -6.32 8.84 -4.67
N LEU A 72 -5.13 8.24 -4.58
CA LEU A 72 -4.21 8.12 -5.71
C LEU A 72 -4.82 7.39 -6.91
N ASP A 73 -5.65 6.37 -6.66
CA ASP A 73 -6.37 5.66 -7.71
C ASP A 73 -7.39 6.54 -8.41
N ARG A 74 -8.23 7.25 -7.64
CA ARG A 74 -9.23 8.17 -8.19
C ARG A 74 -8.60 9.30 -9.01
N ASP A 75 -7.42 9.75 -8.61
CA ASP A 75 -6.67 10.80 -9.32
C ASP A 75 -5.85 10.25 -10.50
N GLY A 76 -5.90 8.93 -10.76
CA GLY A 76 -5.12 8.26 -11.81
C GLY A 76 -3.60 8.27 -11.58
N GLN A 77 -3.15 8.71 -10.42
CA GLN A 77 -1.74 8.77 -10.03
C GLN A 77 -1.20 7.39 -9.64
N LEU A 78 -2.06 6.52 -9.10
CA LEU A 78 -1.68 5.17 -8.71
C LEU A 78 -1.14 4.37 -9.90
N ASP A 79 -1.79 4.45 -11.07
CA ASP A 79 -1.31 3.73 -12.26
C ASP A 79 0.08 4.20 -12.69
N ARG A 80 0.36 5.51 -12.59
CA ARG A 80 1.70 6.06 -12.87
C ARG A 80 2.75 5.53 -11.90
N LEU A 81 2.43 5.50 -10.61
CA LEU A 81 3.33 4.96 -9.58
C LEU A 81 3.59 3.47 -9.77
N LEU A 82 2.59 2.73 -10.22
CA LEU A 82 2.73 1.29 -10.53
C LEU A 82 3.50 1.04 -11.83
N GLY A 83 3.97 2.09 -12.51
CA GLY A 83 4.63 1.99 -13.81
C GLY A 83 3.72 1.46 -14.91
N ARG A 84 2.40 1.58 -14.71
CA ARG A 84 1.39 1.24 -15.71
C ARG A 84 1.16 2.50 -16.52
N SER A 85 1.63 2.50 -17.77
CA SER A 85 1.12 3.45 -18.75
C SER A 85 -0.40 3.28 -18.77
N SER A 86 -1.12 4.30 -18.30
CA SER A 86 -2.56 4.42 -18.52
C SER A 86 -2.84 4.05 -19.99
N PRO A 87 -3.79 3.16 -20.31
CA PRO A 87 -4.33 3.18 -21.64
C PRO A 87 -4.97 4.56 -21.79
N LEU A 88 -4.23 5.49 -22.41
CA LEU A 88 -4.82 6.70 -22.94
C LEU A 88 -5.89 6.26 -23.97
N PRO A 89 -7.02 6.97 -24.05
CA PRO A 89 -8.00 6.74 -25.11
C PRO A 89 -7.39 6.95 -26.50
#